data_AF-A0A268TWB2-F1
#
_entry.id   AF-A0A268TWB2-F1
#
_cell.length_a   1.000
_cell.length_b   1.000
_cell.length_c   1.000
_cell.angle_alpha   90.00
_cell.angle_beta   90.00
_cell.angle_gamma   90.00
#
_symmetry.space_group_name_H-M   'P 1'
#
loop_
_entity.id
_entity.type
_entity.pdbx_description
1 polymer ?
#
loop_
_entity_poly.entity_id
_entity_poly.type
_entity_poly.pdbx_seq_one_letter_code
_entity_poly.pdbx_strand_id
1 'polypeptide(L)'
;MTITVNPYLMLLVFVVFLITLYLLNTWLYKPIFSFMDNRNSSITQDVESIHNNEQEIIEIDREIKQILENARLESVQIVEQANNEAKTAYEAKISKNKAETAAKFEEFLEGLQSQRSELKGRLLEQMPVFEESLKIKISQI
;
A
#
# COMPACT_ATOMS: atom_id res chain seq x y z
N MET A 1 -75.14 -57.63 38.83
CA MET A 1 -74.66 -57.46 37.45
C MET A 1 -73.41 -58.29 37.28
N THR A 2 -73.54 -59.50 36.73
CA THR A 2 -72.39 -60.35 36.43
C THR A 2 -71.72 -59.79 35.18
N ILE A 3 -70.48 -59.32 35.31
CA ILE A 3 -69.66 -58.91 34.17
C ILE A 3 -69.28 -60.20 33.44
N THR A 4 -70.05 -60.55 32.41
CA THR A 4 -69.67 -61.62 31.50
C THR A 4 -68.51 -61.11 30.65
N VAL A 5 -67.31 -61.64 30.92
CA VAL A 5 -66.11 -61.33 30.13
C VAL A 5 -66.36 -61.86 28.72
N ASN A 6 -66.55 -60.95 27.78
CA ASN A 6 -66.69 -61.30 26.37
C ASN A 6 -65.30 -61.25 25.72
N PRO A 7 -64.67 -62.41 25.45
CA PRO A 7 -63.33 -62.45 24.87
C PRO A 7 -63.26 -61.81 23.47
N TYR A 8 -64.38 -61.77 22.74
CA TYR A 8 -64.45 -61.10 21.44
C TYR A 8 -64.34 -59.57 21.57
N LEU A 9 -65.03 -58.98 22.55
CA LEU A 9 -64.92 -57.53 22.82
C LEU A 9 -63.51 -57.16 23.27
N MET A 10 -62.87 -58.00 24.09
CA MET A 10 -61.49 -57.79 24.53
C MET A 10 -60.51 -57.84 23.35
N LEU A 11 -60.68 -58.79 22.43
CA LEU A 11 -59.87 -58.89 21.22
C LEU A 11 -60.09 -57.69 20.29
N LEU A 12 -61.33 -57.23 20.13
CA LEU A 12 -61.64 -56.05 19.32
C LEU A 12 -60.97 -54.79 19.91
N VAL A 13 -61.09 -54.56 21.22
CA VAL A 13 -60.43 -53.43 21.90
C VAL A 13 -58.92 -53.52 21.77
N PHE A 14 -58.34 -54.72 21.87
CA PHE A 14 -56.91 -54.94 21.68
C PHE A 14 -56.44 -54.61 20.26
N VAL A 15 -57.20 -55.04 19.24
CA VAL A 15 -56.92 -54.71 17.84
C VAL A 15 -57.03 -53.19 17.61
N VAL A 16 -58.07 -52.55 18.12
CA VAL A 16 -58.22 -51.08 18.04
C VAL A 16 -57.06 -50.36 18.73
N PHE A 17 -56.63 -50.83 19.90
CA PHE A 17 -55.48 -50.28 20.63
C PHE A 17 -54.16 -50.42 19.85
N LEU A 18 -53.93 -51.56 19.19
CA LEU A 18 -52.74 -51.74 18.34
C LEU A 18 -52.78 -50.81 17.12
N ILE A 19 -53.95 -50.63 16.50
CA ILE A 19 -54.12 -49.71 15.38
C ILE A 19 -53.86 -48.26 15.83
N THR A 20 -54.39 -47.83 16.98
CA THR A 20 -54.16 -46.47 17.49
C THR A 20 -52.70 -46.24 17.88
N LEU A 21 -52.02 -47.22 18.46
CA LEU A 21 -50.57 -47.15 18.72
C LEU A 21 -49.77 -46.98 17.42
N TYR A 22 -50.12 -47.73 16.38
CA TYR A 22 -49.45 -47.64 15.08
C TYR A 22 -49.65 -46.26 14.42
N LEU A 23 -50.87 -45.74 14.44
CA LEU A 23 -51.18 -44.39 13.97
C LEU A 23 -50.39 -43.34 14.76
N LEU A 24 -50.35 -43.45 16.08
CA LEU A 24 -49.65 -42.50 16.95
C LEU A 24 -48.13 -42.49 16.73
N ASN A 25 -47.52 -43.67 16.53
CA ASN A 25 -46.11 -43.80 16.17
C ASN A 25 -45.76 -43.02 14.89
N THR A 26 -46.63 -43.13 13.88
CA THR A 26 -46.40 -42.49 12.58
C THR A 26 -46.71 -41.00 12.61
N TRP A 27 -47.79 -40.58 13.27
CA TRP A 27 -48.28 -39.20 13.24
C TRP A 27 -47.73 -38.30 14.32
N LEU A 28 -47.29 -38.82 15.48
CA LEU A 28 -46.86 -37.98 16.60
C LEU A 28 -45.40 -38.22 16.95
N TYR A 29 -45.01 -39.47 17.22
CA TYR A 29 -43.66 -39.75 17.71
C TYR A 29 -42.59 -39.40 16.67
N LYS A 30 -42.73 -39.88 15.43
CA LYS A 30 -41.80 -39.55 14.33
C LYS A 30 -41.60 -38.04 14.11
N PRO A 31 -42.66 -37.22 13.93
CA PRO A 31 -42.46 -35.79 13.72
C PRO A 31 -41.89 -35.08 14.96
N ILE A 32 -42.24 -35.50 16.18
CA ILE A 32 -41.65 -34.90 17.39
C ILE A 32 -40.15 -35.20 17.50
N PHE A 33 -39.73 -36.44 17.26
CA PHE A 33 -38.31 -36.78 17.24
C PHE A 33 -37.56 -36.00 16.16
N SER A 34 -38.10 -35.91 14.95
CA SER A 34 -37.50 -35.11 13.88
C SER A 34 -37.40 -33.62 14.24
N PHE A 35 -38.39 -33.06 14.93
CA PHE A 35 -38.33 -31.67 15.41
C PHE A 35 -37.25 -31.48 16.48
N MET A 36 -37.11 -32.44 17.40
CA MET A 36 -36.06 -32.42 18.42
C MET A 36 -34.66 -32.51 17.79
N ASP A 37 -34.47 -33.40 16.82
CA ASP A 37 -33.20 -33.57 16.12
C ASP A 37 -32.85 -32.33 15.30
N ASN A 38 -33.81 -31.78 14.54
CA ASN A 38 -33.61 -30.54 13.78
C ASN A 38 -33.24 -29.39 14.70
N ARG A 39 -33.96 -29.22 15.82
CA ARG A 39 -33.65 -28.17 16.79
C ARG A 39 -32.26 -28.34 17.38
N ASN A 40 -31.87 -29.56 17.73
CA ASN A 40 -30.54 -29.82 18.29
C ASN A 40 -29.44 -29.52 17.26
N SER A 41 -29.64 -29.97 16.01
CA SER A 41 -28.73 -29.68 14.90
C SER A 41 -28.58 -28.19 14.62
N SER A 42 -29.69 -27.44 14.58
CA SER A 42 -29.64 -25.99 14.37
C SER A 42 -28.90 -25.27 15.49
N ILE A 43 -29.13 -25.65 16.75
CA ILE A 43 -28.40 -25.05 17.89
C ILE A 43 -26.89 -25.32 17.79
N THR A 44 -26.50 -26.54 17.45
CA THR A 44 -25.08 -26.86 17.27
C THR A 44 -24.46 -26.05 16.11
N GLN A 45 -25.16 -25.95 14.99
CA GLN A 45 -24.72 -25.17 13.83
C GLN A 45 -24.60 -23.68 14.15
N ASP A 46 -25.57 -23.12 14.89
CA ASP A 46 -25.56 -21.71 15.28
C ASP A 46 -24.36 -21.41 16.20
N VAL A 47 -24.08 -22.29 17.17
CA VAL A 47 -22.92 -22.15 18.07
C VAL A 47 -21.61 -22.26 17.30
N GLU A 48 -21.48 -23.22 16.38
CA GLU A 48 -20.28 -23.37 15.55
C GLU A 48 -20.08 -22.17 14.63
N SER A 49 -21.16 -21.63 14.05
CA SER A 49 -21.12 -20.44 13.20
C SER A 49 -20.69 -19.20 13.98
N ILE A 50 -21.17 -19.02 15.23
CA ILE A 50 -20.73 -17.94 16.11
C ILE A 50 -19.22 -18.06 16.39
N HIS A 51 -18.75 -19.26 16.72
CA HIS A 51 -17.34 -19.49 17.02
C HIS A 51 -16.44 -19.22 15.81
N ASN A 52 -16.83 -19.71 14.64
CA ASN A 52 -16.10 -19.49 13.40
C ASN A 52 -16.06 -18.00 13.03
N ASN A 53 -17.17 -17.28 13.20
CA ASN A 53 -17.22 -15.83 12.96
C ASN A 53 -16.31 -15.06 13.94
N GLU A 54 -16.24 -15.45 15.22
CA GLU A 54 -15.32 -14.81 16.17
C GLU A 54 -13.85 -15.02 15.76
N GLN A 55 -13.48 -16.23 15.32
CA GLN A 55 -12.13 -16.50 14.81
C GLN A 55 -11.83 -15.70 13.54
N GLU A 56 -12.79 -15.61 12.61
CA GLU A 56 -12.65 -14.83 11.38
C GLU A 56 -12.46 -13.33 11.69
N ILE A 57 -13.18 -12.78 12.66
CA ILE A 57 -12.99 -11.39 13.11
C ILE A 57 -11.59 -11.17 13.68
N ILE A 58 -11.08 -12.10 14.50
CA ILE A 58 -9.73 -12.01 15.07
C ILE A 58 -8.68 -12.05 13.95
N GLU A 59 -8.87 -12.92 12.97
CA GLU A 59 -7.94 -13.05 11.84
C GLU A 59 -7.95 -11.79 10.96
N ILE A 60 -9.13 -11.24 10.67
CA ILE A 60 -9.27 -9.97 9.94
C ILE A 60 -8.58 -8.82 10.69
N ASP A 61 -8.74 -8.72 12.02
CA ASP A 61 -8.06 -7.68 12.82
C ASP A 61 -6.53 -7.85 12.79
N ARG A 62 -6.04 -9.11 12.81
CA ARG A 62 -4.62 -9.44 12.66
C ARG A 62 -4.08 -9.00 11.29
N GLU A 63 -4.81 -9.31 10.22
CA GLU A 63 -4.45 -8.91 8.86
C GLU A 63 -4.43 -7.39 8.70
N ILE A 64 -5.44 -6.68 9.19
CA ILE A 64 -5.50 -5.21 9.16
C ILE A 64 -4.28 -4.60 9.85
N LYS A 65 -3.93 -5.10 11.04
CA LYS A 65 -2.75 -4.63 11.79
C LYS A 65 -1.46 -4.86 11.01
N GLN A 66 -1.31 -6.05 10.40
CA GLN A 66 -0.14 -6.40 9.60
C GLN A 66 -0.03 -5.51 8.35
N ILE A 67 -1.15 -5.26 7.65
CA ILE A 67 -1.18 -4.37 6.49
C ILE A 67 -0.82 -2.94 6.90
N LEU A 68 -1.35 -2.46 8.01
CA LEU A 68 -1.05 -1.12 8.51
C LEU A 68 0.42 -0.95 8.90
N GLU A 69 1.01 -1.97 9.53
CA GLU A 69 2.43 -1.97 9.87
C GLU A 69 3.30 -1.97 8.61
N ASN A 70 3.01 -2.84 7.66
CA ASN A 70 3.72 -2.89 6.38
C ASN A 70 3.63 -1.56 5.62
N ALA A 71 2.43 -0.97 5.53
CA ALA A 71 2.23 0.32 4.89
C ALA A 71 3.02 1.46 5.56
N ARG A 72 3.17 1.41 6.90
CA ARG A 72 4.02 2.37 7.63
C ARG A 72 5.50 2.17 7.31
N LEU A 73 5.97 0.93 7.29
CA LEU A 73 7.35 0.61 6.95
C LEU A 73 7.69 1.04 5.51
N GLU A 74 6.82 0.72 4.56
CA GLU A 74 6.96 1.16 3.16
C GLU A 74 6.96 2.69 3.05
N SER A 75 6.06 3.38 3.76
CA SER A 75 6.03 4.85 3.76
C SER A 75 7.34 5.45 4.25
N VAL A 76 7.92 4.90 5.32
CA VAL A 76 9.22 5.36 5.84
C VAL A 76 10.33 5.09 4.83
N GLN A 77 10.35 3.92 4.21
CA GLN A 77 11.32 3.58 3.16
C GLN A 77 11.22 4.50 1.94
N ILE A 78 10.00 4.81 1.49
CA ILE A 78 9.77 5.73 0.37
C ILE A 78 10.30 7.13 0.69
N VAL A 79 10.03 7.63 1.91
CA VAL A 79 10.51 8.95 2.34
C VAL A 79 12.04 8.96 2.47
N GLU A 80 12.63 7.91 3.02
CA GLU A 80 14.09 7.79 3.13
C GLU A 80 14.75 7.71 1.76
N GLN A 81 14.20 6.91 0.84
CA GLN A 81 14.68 6.80 -0.53
C GLN A 81 14.59 8.15 -1.25
N ALA A 82 13.44 8.84 -1.16
CA ALA A 82 13.26 10.15 -1.78
C ALA A 82 14.24 11.19 -1.22
N ASN A 83 14.51 11.17 0.09
CA ASN A 83 15.51 12.04 0.71
C ASN A 83 16.93 11.72 0.24
N ASN A 84 17.30 10.45 0.16
CA ASN A 84 18.61 10.04 -0.33
C ASN A 84 18.79 10.41 -1.81
N GLU A 85 17.81 10.15 -2.66
CA GLU A 85 17.83 10.54 -4.08
C GLU A 85 17.94 12.06 -4.23
N ALA A 86 17.16 12.83 -3.45
CA ALA A 86 17.23 14.29 -3.46
C ALA A 86 18.63 14.79 -3.02
N LYS A 87 19.23 14.18 -2.00
CA LYS A 87 20.58 14.51 -1.54
C LYS A 87 21.63 14.20 -2.60
N THR A 88 21.59 13.01 -3.22
CA THR A 88 22.51 12.64 -4.29
C THR A 88 22.35 13.55 -5.51
N ALA A 89 21.12 13.88 -5.91
CA ALA A 89 20.86 14.81 -6.99
C ALA A 89 21.36 16.23 -6.68
N TYR A 90 21.20 16.69 -5.44
CA TYR A 90 21.72 17.97 -4.98
C TYR A 90 23.26 18.02 -5.03
N GLU A 91 23.92 17.00 -4.48
CA GLU A 91 25.38 16.90 -4.50
C GLU A 91 25.93 16.83 -5.93
N ALA A 92 25.29 16.04 -6.80
CA ALA A 92 25.65 15.96 -8.22
C ALA A 92 25.49 17.32 -8.92
N LYS A 93 24.41 18.06 -8.65
CA LYS A 93 24.17 19.38 -9.24
C LYS A 93 25.16 20.43 -8.76
N ILE A 94 25.50 20.42 -7.47
CA ILE A 94 26.54 21.30 -6.91
C ILE A 94 27.91 20.98 -7.51
N SER A 95 28.27 19.70 -7.61
CA SER A 95 29.53 19.26 -8.22
C SER A 95 29.63 19.71 -9.68
N LYS A 96 28.57 19.47 -10.46
CA LYS A 96 28.48 19.90 -11.86
C LYS A 96 28.60 21.42 -12.00
N ASN A 97 27.85 22.19 -11.23
CA ASN A 97 27.93 23.65 -11.27
C ASN A 97 29.32 24.18 -10.90
N LYS A 98 29.99 23.57 -9.91
CA LYS A 98 31.37 23.91 -9.55
C LYS A 98 32.33 23.62 -10.69
N ALA A 99 32.23 22.44 -11.31
CA ALA A 99 33.05 22.08 -12.46
C ALA A 99 32.83 23.02 -13.66
N GLU A 100 31.58 23.34 -13.99
CA GLU A 100 31.24 24.30 -15.05
C GLU A 100 31.77 25.71 -14.74
N THR A 101 31.68 26.15 -13.48
CA THR A 101 32.19 27.47 -13.08
C THR A 101 33.71 27.52 -13.16
N ALA A 102 34.40 26.45 -12.74
CA ALA A 102 35.85 26.34 -12.85
C ALA A 102 36.30 26.36 -14.31
N ALA A 103 35.63 25.61 -15.19
CA ALA A 103 35.91 25.61 -16.63
C ALA A 103 35.70 26.99 -17.27
N LYS A 104 34.60 27.69 -16.95
CA LYS A 104 34.37 29.06 -17.42
C LYS A 104 35.40 30.06 -16.90
N PHE A 105 35.88 29.86 -15.68
CA PHE A 105 36.92 30.71 -15.11
C PHE A 105 38.27 30.51 -15.80
N GLU A 106 38.62 29.27 -16.12
CA GLU A 106 39.82 28.93 -16.89
C GLU A 106 39.75 29.51 -18.31
N GLU A 107 38.62 29.34 -19.01
CA GLU A 107 38.36 29.95 -20.33
C GLU A 107 38.47 31.48 -20.28
N PHE A 108 37.95 32.11 -19.21
CA PHE A 108 38.07 33.55 -19.01
C PHE A 108 39.53 33.99 -18.83
N LEU A 109 40.34 33.23 -18.08
CA LEU A 109 41.76 33.54 -17.88
C LEU A 109 42.56 33.43 -19.19
N GLU A 110 42.32 32.37 -19.97
CA GLU A 110 42.93 32.21 -21.30
C GLU A 110 42.54 33.36 -22.24
N GLY A 111 41.26 33.72 -22.27
CA GLY A 111 40.75 34.86 -23.03
C GLY A 111 41.40 36.18 -22.63
N LEU A 112 41.61 36.40 -21.33
CA LEU A 112 42.23 37.61 -20.79
C LEU A 112 43.72 37.69 -21.15
N GLN A 113 44.43 36.56 -21.13
CA GLN A 113 45.81 36.48 -21.61
C GLN A 113 45.92 36.76 -23.11
N SER A 114 45.01 36.20 -23.92
CA SER A 114 44.93 36.46 -25.36
C SER A 114 44.66 37.94 -25.67
N GLN A 115 43.64 38.53 -25.03
CA GLN A 115 43.31 39.96 -25.15
C GLN A 115 44.49 40.85 -24.74
N ARG A 116 45.21 40.49 -23.67
CA ARG A 116 46.40 41.24 -23.24
C ARG A 116 47.51 41.22 -24.30
N SER A 117 47.74 40.06 -24.92
CA SER A 117 48.72 39.91 -26.01
C SER A 117 48.32 40.73 -27.23
N GLU A 118 47.05 40.65 -27.64
CA GLU A 118 46.50 41.40 -28.76
C GLU A 118 46.56 42.91 -28.53
N LEU A 119 46.18 43.37 -27.34
CA LEU A 119 46.19 44.79 -26.97
C LEU A 119 47.61 45.35 -26.95
N LYS A 120 48.58 44.56 -26.45
CA LYS A 120 50.01 44.91 -26.51
C LYS A 120 50.51 45.01 -27.96
N GLY A 121 50.11 44.07 -28.82
CA GLY A 121 50.42 44.12 -30.25
C GLY A 121 49.88 45.40 -30.91
N ARG A 122 48.59 45.70 -30.69
CA ARG A 122 47.94 46.92 -31.21
C ARG A 122 48.60 48.21 -30.70
N LEU A 123 48.99 48.25 -29.42
CA LEU A 123 49.72 49.39 -28.84
C LEU A 123 51.08 49.61 -29.51
N LEU A 124 51.84 48.54 -29.76
CA LEU A 124 53.13 48.62 -30.44
C LEU A 124 52.98 49.06 -31.90
N GLU A 125 51.92 48.62 -32.57
CA GLU A 125 51.62 48.99 -33.95
C GLU A 125 51.15 50.45 -34.09
N GLN A 126 50.43 50.97 -33.08
CA GLN A 126 49.99 52.37 -33.05
C GLN A 126 51.03 53.35 -32.46
N MET A 127 52.09 52.85 -31.81
CA MET A 127 53.15 53.67 -31.23
C MET A 127 53.84 54.62 -32.24
N PRO A 128 54.19 54.19 -33.46
CA PRO A 128 54.77 55.08 -34.48
C PRO A 128 53.81 56.19 -34.92
N VAL A 129 52.52 55.85 -35.10
CA VAL A 129 51.46 56.81 -35.46
C VAL A 129 51.26 57.83 -34.34
N PHE A 130 51.33 57.37 -33.09
CA PHE A 130 51.24 58.24 -31.92
C PHE A 130 52.46 59.18 -31.82
N GLU A 131 53.69 58.68 -32.04
CA GLU A 131 54.90 59.51 -32.08
C GLU A 131 54.87 60.55 -33.21
N GLU A 132 54.37 60.17 -34.39
CA GLU A 132 54.20 61.09 -35.51
C GLU A 132 53.17 62.18 -35.18
N SER A 133 52.03 61.80 -34.57
CA SER A 133 51.02 62.77 -34.13
C SER A 133 51.52 63.71 -33.01
N LEU A 134 52.39 63.22 -32.12
CA LEU A 134 53.05 64.04 -31.10
C LEU A 134 54.05 65.01 -31.71
N LYS A 135 54.88 64.56 -32.67
CA LYS A 135 55.82 65.45 -33.39
C LYS A 135 55.08 66.55 -34.15
N ILE A 136 53.99 66.21 -34.83
CA ILE A 136 53.15 67.18 -35.56
C ILE A 136 52.57 68.22 -34.60
N LYS A 137 52.12 67.80 -33.41
CA LYS A 137 51.51 68.72 -32.44
C LYS A 137 52.52 69.56 -31.67
N ILE A 138 53.73 69.04 -31.44
CA ILE A 138 54.84 69.79 -30.86
C ILE A 138 55.43 70.78 -31.87
N SER A 139 55.44 70.49 -33.18
CA SER A 139 55.89 71.46 -34.19
C SER A 139 54.86 72.57 -34.50
N GLN A 140 53.61 72.39 -34.06
CA GLN A 140 52.54 73.39 -34.13
C GLN A 140 52.49 74.33 -32.91
N ILE A 141 53.34 74.10 -31.90
CA ILE A 141 53.55 74.98 -30.73
C ILE A 141 54.89 75.70 -30.92
#